data_AF-A0A351T5D4-F1
#
_entry.id   AF-A0A351T5D4-F1
#
_cell.length_a   1.000
_cell.length_b   1.000
_cell.length_c   1.000
_cell.angle_alpha   90.00
_cell.angle_beta   90.00
_cell.angle_gamma   90.00
#
_symmetry.space_group_name_H-M   'P 1'
#
loop_
_entity.id
_entity.type
_entity.pdbx_description
1 polymer ?
#
loop_
_entity_poly.entity_id
_entity_poly.type
_entity_poly.pdbx_seq_one_letter_code
_entity_poly.pdbx_strand_id
1 'polypeptide(L)'
;MVEDLPGDGPAPVLQLKKKQAITLSSLATEEAEAPRIISGIAEFDRVCGGGLVPGSALLVGGDPGIGKSTLLLQATAALAARGVRAIYISGEESGAQVKLRA
;
A
#
# COMPACT_ATOMS: atom_id res chain seq x y z
N MET A 1 0.90 50.41 45.65
CA MET A 1 0.99 48.96 45.91
C MET A 1 1.49 48.34 44.62
N VAL A 2 2.69 47.78 44.69
CA VAL A 2 3.44 47.21 43.57
C VAL A 2 3.06 45.74 43.52
N GLU A 3 2.42 45.28 42.44
CA GLU A 3 2.20 43.85 42.22
C GLU A 3 3.34 43.32 41.35
N ASP A 4 4.20 42.53 42.00
CA ASP A 4 5.31 41.78 41.44
C ASP A 4 4.78 40.69 40.48
N LEU A 5 5.32 40.65 39.26
CA LEU A 5 5.09 39.56 38.30
C LEU A 5 6.02 38.39 38.67
N PRO A 6 5.53 37.16 38.89
CA PRO A 6 6.39 36.04 39.21
C PRO A 6 7.14 35.53 37.97
N GLY A 7 8.47 35.65 38.03
CA GLY A 7 9.38 34.51 37.87
C GLY A 7 9.52 33.91 36.48
N ASP A 8 10.62 34.28 35.82
CA ASP A 8 11.33 33.55 34.76
C ASP A 8 11.57 32.08 35.19
N GLY A 9 10.67 31.19 34.77
CA GLY A 9 10.84 29.75 34.88
C GLY A 9 11.60 29.21 33.66
N PRO A 10 12.54 28.25 33.82
CA PRO A 10 13.30 27.74 32.70
C PRO A 10 12.37 27.15 31.63
N ALA A 11 12.57 27.58 30.38
CA ALA A 11 11.85 27.06 29.23
C ALA A 11 11.94 25.53 29.15
N PRO A 12 10.89 24.82 28.69
CA PRO A 12 10.90 23.37 28.60
C PRO A 12 12.03 22.91 27.67
N VAL A 13 12.96 22.15 28.22
CA VAL A 13 14.06 21.55 27.46
C VAL A 13 13.49 20.48 26.54
N LEU A 14 13.54 20.73 25.23
CA LEU A 14 13.11 19.79 24.20
C LEU A 14 14.01 18.55 24.22
N GLN A 15 13.51 17.45 24.76
CA GLN A 15 14.22 16.17 24.76
C GLN A 15 14.24 15.57 23.35
N LEU A 16 15.41 15.62 22.71
CA LEU A 16 15.64 14.91 21.45
C LEU A 16 15.48 13.40 21.69
N LYS A 17 14.51 12.78 21.02
CA LYS A 17 14.39 11.31 20.96
C LYS A 17 15.72 10.71 20.48
N LYS A 18 16.25 9.76 21.26
CA LYS A 18 17.45 8.96 20.89
C LYS A 18 17.31 8.44 19.46
N LYS A 19 18.35 8.62 18.64
CA LYS A 19 18.43 8.01 17.31
C LYS A 19 18.38 6.50 17.47
N GLN A 20 17.33 5.86 16.94
CA GLN A 20 17.28 4.41 16.82
C GLN A 20 18.33 4.00 15.78
N ALA A 21 19.31 3.18 16.21
CA ALA A 21 20.25 2.57 15.30
C ALA A 21 19.51 1.48 14.51
N ILE A 22 19.60 1.52 13.18
CA ILE A 22 19.08 0.45 12.31
C ILE A 22 20.19 -0.60 12.19
N THR A 23 19.91 -1.83 12.60
CA THR A 23 20.81 -2.96 12.37
C THR A 23 20.73 -3.35 10.90
N LEU A 24 21.86 -3.34 10.20
CA LEU A 24 21.94 -3.80 8.82
C LEU A 24 22.08 -5.33 8.81
N SER A 25 21.24 -6.02 8.04
CA SER A 25 21.38 -7.45 7.74
C SER A 25 22.21 -7.66 6.47
N SER A 26 22.85 -8.83 6.37
CA SER A 26 23.53 -9.26 5.15
C SER A 26 22.51 -9.79 4.14
N LEU A 27 22.67 -9.50 2.86
CA LEU A 27 21.81 -10.09 1.81
C LEU A 27 21.95 -11.63 1.70
N ALA A 28 22.95 -12.23 2.35
CA ALA A 28 23.15 -13.68 2.38
C ALA A 28 22.29 -14.40 3.45
N THR A 29 21.48 -13.67 4.22
CA THR A 29 20.56 -14.28 5.18
C THR A 29 19.33 -14.83 4.47
N GLU A 30 18.94 -16.07 4.80
CA GLU A 30 17.65 -16.63 4.38
C GLU A 30 16.52 -15.99 5.20
N GLU A 31 15.70 -15.16 4.55
CA GLU A 31 14.49 -14.59 5.13
C GLU A 31 13.27 -15.39 4.64
N ALA A 32 12.29 -15.58 5.52
CA ALA A 32 11.04 -16.22 5.14
C ALA A 32 10.30 -15.34 4.11
N GLU A 33 9.80 -15.94 3.03
CA GLU A 33 9.01 -15.21 2.05
C GLU A 33 7.79 -14.55 2.69
N ALA A 34 7.55 -13.29 2.32
CA ALA A 34 6.36 -12.58 2.77
C ALA A 34 5.10 -13.34 2.32
N PRO A 35 4.06 -13.43 3.18
CA PRO A 35 2.82 -14.11 2.81
C PRO A 35 2.20 -13.44 1.58
N ARG A 36 1.71 -14.23 0.62
CA ARG A 36 1.15 -13.73 -0.64
C ARG A 36 -0.36 -13.91 -0.73
N ILE A 37 -1.03 -12.93 -1.33
CA ILE A 37 -2.45 -12.97 -1.66
C ILE A 37 -2.57 -13.35 -3.13
N ILE A 38 -3.07 -14.57 -3.38
CA ILE A 38 -3.29 -15.10 -4.73
C ILE A 38 -4.54 -14.45 -5.34
N SER A 39 -4.46 -13.90 -6.55
CA SER A 39 -5.66 -13.38 -7.23
C SER A 39 -6.49 -14.51 -7.84
N GLY A 40 -5.85 -15.61 -8.27
CA GLY A 40 -6.47 -16.69 -9.03
C GLY A 40 -6.41 -16.47 -10.54
N ILE A 41 -5.86 -15.32 -10.99
CA ILE A 41 -5.55 -15.05 -12.38
C ILE A 41 -4.09 -15.46 -12.59
N ALA A 42 -3.87 -16.64 -13.16
CA ALA A 42 -2.57 -17.28 -13.24
C ALA A 42 -1.46 -16.35 -13.77
N GLU A 43 -1.70 -15.65 -14.88
CA GLU A 43 -0.71 -14.72 -15.45
C GLU A 43 -0.48 -13.49 -14.58
N PHE A 44 -1.52 -12.96 -13.92
CA PHE A 44 -1.36 -11.84 -12.99
C PHE A 44 -0.53 -12.23 -11.77
N ASP A 45 -0.82 -13.41 -11.20
CA ASP A 45 -0.06 -13.95 -10.07
C ASP A 45 1.40 -14.21 -10.47
N ARG A 46 1.63 -14.78 -11.66
CA ARG A 46 2.98 -15.01 -12.21
C ARG A 46 3.78 -13.72 -12.33
N VAL A 47 3.20 -12.65 -12.91
CA VAL A 47 3.92 -11.36 -13.04
C VAL A 47 4.13 -10.65 -11.71
N CYS A 48 3.30 -10.92 -10.69
CA CYS A 48 3.49 -10.43 -9.33
C CYS A 48 4.48 -11.29 -8.50
N GLY A 49 5.11 -12.30 -9.11
CA GLY A 49 6.04 -13.21 -8.42
C GLY A 49 5.34 -14.26 -7.55
N GLY A 50 4.16 -14.72 -7.96
CA GLY A 50 3.34 -15.69 -7.23
C GLY A 50 2.26 -15.06 -6.36
N GLY A 51 1.78 -13.85 -6.69
CA GLY A 51 0.71 -13.15 -5.99
C GLY A 51 1.15 -11.88 -5.25
N LEU A 52 0.18 -11.14 -4.71
CA LEU A 52 0.38 -9.81 -4.13
C LEU A 52 0.96 -9.88 -2.70
N VAL A 53 1.95 -9.05 -2.41
CA VAL A 53 2.55 -8.93 -1.07
C VAL A 53 1.79 -7.85 -0.27
N PRO A 54 1.35 -8.12 0.97
CA PRO A 54 0.72 -7.12 1.83
C PRO A 54 1.60 -5.89 2.02
N GLY A 55 1.00 -4.69 1.93
CA GLY A 55 1.72 -3.42 2.06
C GLY A 55 2.55 -3.02 0.84
N SER A 56 2.52 -3.80 -0.25
CA SER A 56 3.15 -3.41 -1.52
C SER A 56 2.27 -2.45 -2.33
N ALA A 57 2.91 -1.75 -3.27
CA ALA A 57 2.26 -0.97 -4.30
C ALA A 57 2.66 -1.50 -5.68
N LEU A 58 1.69 -1.62 -6.59
CA LEU A 58 1.89 -2.07 -7.96
C LEU A 58 1.43 -0.98 -8.93
N LEU A 59 2.26 -0.65 -9.91
CA LEU A 59 1.90 0.23 -11.02
C LEU A 59 1.70 -0.61 -12.28
N VAL A 60 0.52 -0.50 -12.89
CA VAL A 60 0.20 -1.18 -14.15
C VAL A 60 0.25 -0.17 -15.29
N GLY A 61 1.32 -0.23 -16.09
CA GLY A 61 1.51 0.57 -17.30
C GLY A 61 1.15 -0.18 -18.59
N GLY A 62 1.09 0.55 -19.70
CA GLY A 62 0.85 -0.02 -21.03
C GLY A 62 0.03 0.91 -21.94
N ASP A 63 -0.05 0.55 -23.21
CA ASP A 63 -0.68 1.40 -24.24
C ASP A 63 -2.17 1.68 -23.97
N PRO A 64 -2.71 2.81 -24.46
CA PRO A 64 -4.14 3.06 -24.43
C PRO A 64 -4.93 1.91 -25.06
N GLY A 65 -6.00 1.45 -24.41
CA GLY A 65 -6.84 0.37 -24.92
C GLY A 65 -6.33 -1.06 -24.71
N ILE A 66 -5.13 -1.28 -24.15
CA ILE A 66 -4.59 -2.64 -23.93
C ILE A 66 -5.31 -3.45 -22.83
N GLY A 67 -6.32 -2.87 -22.18
CA GLY A 67 -7.15 -3.57 -21.19
C GLY A 67 -6.69 -3.45 -19.74
N LYS A 68 -5.84 -2.47 -19.38
CA LYS A 68 -5.37 -2.25 -17.99
C LYS A 68 -6.51 -2.17 -16.96
N SER A 69 -7.50 -1.32 -17.20
CA SER A 69 -8.66 -1.17 -16.31
C SER A 69 -9.44 -2.48 -16.20
N THR A 70 -9.62 -3.19 -17.31
CA THR A 70 -10.31 -4.47 -17.35
C THR A 70 -9.57 -5.52 -16.52
N LEU A 71 -8.26 -5.63 -16.67
CA LEU A 71 -7.43 -6.54 -15.88
C LEU A 71 -7.53 -6.22 -14.38
N LEU A 72 -7.43 -4.94 -14.01
CA LEU A 72 -7.54 -4.53 -12.60
C LEU A 72 -8.93 -4.77 -12.02
N LEU A 73 -9.98 -4.56 -12.80
CA LEU A 73 -11.36 -4.88 -12.40
C LEU A 73 -11.52 -6.39 -12.18
N GLN A 74 -11.04 -7.21 -13.12
CA GLN A 74 -11.06 -8.68 -13.02
C GLN A 74 -10.26 -9.19 -11.82
N ALA A 75 -9.05 -8.65 -11.59
CA ALA A 75 -8.24 -9.01 -10.43
C ALA A 75 -8.93 -8.64 -9.12
N THR A 76 -9.56 -7.45 -9.05
CA THR A 76 -10.34 -7.03 -7.88
C THR A 76 -11.51 -7.98 -7.63
N ALA A 77 -12.26 -8.33 -8.67
CA ALA A 77 -13.39 -9.26 -8.57
C ALA A 77 -12.93 -10.67 -8.15
N ALA A 78 -11.83 -11.17 -8.71
CA ALA A 78 -11.26 -12.47 -8.37
C ALA A 78 -10.78 -12.52 -6.91
N LEU A 79 -10.13 -11.45 -6.43
CA LEU A 79 -9.76 -11.31 -5.02
C LEU A 79 -10.99 -11.30 -4.11
N ALA A 80 -12.03 -10.54 -4.46
CA ALA A 80 -13.29 -10.49 -3.72
C ALA A 80 -14.00 -11.85 -3.66
N ALA A 81 -14.06 -12.58 -4.78
CA ALA A 81 -14.64 -13.92 -4.85
C ALA A 81 -13.91 -14.93 -3.95
N ARG A 82 -12.63 -14.68 -3.64
CA ARG A 82 -11.83 -15.49 -2.70
C ARG A 82 -11.92 -15.01 -1.24
N GLY A 83 -12.82 -14.06 -0.94
CA GLY A 83 -13.03 -13.53 0.41
C GLY A 83 -12.05 -12.43 0.82
N VAL A 84 -11.22 -11.92 -0.10
CA VAL A 84 -10.35 -10.77 0.18
C VAL A 84 -11.16 -9.49 0.08
N ARG A 85 -11.11 -8.64 1.10
CA ARG A 85 -11.71 -7.30 1.01
C ARG A 85 -10.95 -6.48 -0.04
N ALA A 86 -11.62 -6.16 -1.14
CA ALA A 86 -11.04 -5.45 -2.26
C ALA A 86 -11.94 -4.26 -2.65
N ILE A 87 -11.33 -3.15 -3.06
CA ILE A 87 -12.02 -1.94 -3.50
C ILE A 87 -11.43 -1.54 -4.85
N TYR A 88 -12.29 -1.37 -5.85
CA TYR A 88 -11.93 -0.77 -7.12
C TYR A 88 -12.34 0.71 -7.10
N ILE A 89 -11.35 1.61 -7.24
CA ILE A 89 -11.57 3.05 -7.30
C ILE A 89 -11.22 3.51 -8.71
N SER A 90 -12.16 4.17 -9.38
CA SER A 90 -11.91 4.78 -10.69
C SER A 90 -12.03 6.29 -10.60
N GLY A 91 -11.05 7.00 -11.19
CA GLY A 91 -11.05 8.46 -11.32
C GLY A 91 -11.33 8.95 -12.73
N GLU A 92 -11.04 8.16 -13.76
CA GLU A 92 -11.18 8.54 -15.17
C GLU A 92 -12.33 7.84 -15.90
N GLU A 93 -12.92 6.78 -15.33
CA GLU A 93 -14.01 6.04 -15.95
C GLU A 93 -15.34 6.30 -15.23
N SER A 94 -16.44 6.42 -15.99
CA SER A 94 -17.78 6.55 -15.43
C SER A 94 -18.31 5.21 -14.89
N GLY A 95 -19.23 5.27 -13.93
CA GLY A 95 -19.88 4.06 -13.40
C GLY A 95 -20.63 3.24 -14.47
N ALA A 96 -21.12 3.88 -15.53
CA ALA A 96 -21.73 3.18 -16.66
C ALA A 96 -20.70 2.35 -17.45
N GLN A 97 -19.50 2.90 -17.69
CA GLN A 97 -18.41 2.19 -18.37
C GLN A 97 -17.90 1.00 -17.54
N VAL A 98 -17.83 1.15 -16.22
CA VAL A 98 -17.46 0.05 -15.32
C VAL A 98 -18.52 -1.05 -15.36
N LYS A 99 -19.81 -0.71 -15.29
CA LYS A 99 -20.92 -1.68 -15.34
C LYS A 99 -20.95 -2.53 -16.61
N LEU A 100 -20.53 -1.99 -17.76
CA LEU A 100 -20.48 -2.76 -19.01
C LEU A 100 -19.42 -3.88 -18.99
N ARG A 101 -18.44 -3.79 -18.08
CA ARG A 101 -17.29 -4.71 -17.98
C ARG A 101 -17.34 -5.60 -16.73
N ALA A 102 -18.31 -5.36 -15.84
CA ALA A 102 -18.49 -6.07 -14.57
C ALA A 102 -19.45 -7.25 -14.72
#